data_AF-N9U655-F1
#
_entry.id   AF-N9U655-F1
#
_cell.length_a   1.000
_cell.length_b   1.000
_cell.length_c   1.000
_cell.angle_alpha   90.00
_cell.angle_beta   90.00
_cell.angle_gamma   90.00
#
_symmetry.space_group_name_H-M   'P 1'
#
loop_
_entity.id
_entity.type
_entity.pdbx_description
1 polymer ?
#
loop_
_entity_poly.entity_id
_entity_poly.type
_entity_poly.pdbx_seq_one_letter_code
_entity_poly.pdbx_strand_id
1 'polypeptide(L)'
;MMIDDPWALCHLDDSFDGSVLGTKGAQLLWFEERDALLEYLQGDFIDLLADVGELDEDQVEAARERFALVIEQSFDERGLMDAINDLASGLRRIVWMGPLSELAEVQDEFASGLRRYFWSQYDGDEDDPEGWVPEELWPQLAEVADEFLEEGEF
;
A
#
# COMPACT_ATOMS: atom_id res chain seq x y z
N MET A 1 -21.34 -7.89 12.81
CA MET A 1 -20.48 -6.70 12.90
C MET A 1 -20.00 -6.50 11.48
N MET A 2 -20.24 -5.35 10.84
CA MET A 2 -19.61 -5.15 9.52
C MET A 2 -18.12 -5.11 9.81
N ILE A 3 -17.41 -6.08 9.24
CA ILE A 3 -15.95 -6.06 9.22
C ILE A 3 -15.65 -5.13 8.05
N ASP A 4 -15.02 -4.01 8.35
CA ASP A 4 -14.56 -3.08 7.33
C ASP A 4 -13.53 -3.83 6.48
N ASP A 5 -13.63 -3.73 5.15
CA ASP A 5 -12.70 -4.33 4.19
C ASP A 5 -11.73 -3.24 3.69
N PRO A 6 -10.75 -2.84 4.52
CA PRO A 6 -9.92 -1.68 4.26
C PRO A 6 -8.99 -1.92 3.08
N TRP A 7 -8.59 -0.83 2.45
CA TRP A 7 -7.69 -0.81 1.32
C TRP A 7 -6.25 -0.57 1.78
N ALA A 8 -5.34 -1.44 1.32
CA ALA A 8 -3.92 -1.37 1.62
C ALA A 8 -3.12 -0.69 0.50
N LEU A 9 -2.28 0.26 0.89
CA LEU A 9 -1.29 0.93 0.06
C LEU A 9 0.09 0.75 0.69
N CYS A 10 1.03 0.15 -0.04
CA CYS A 10 2.41 0.05 0.43
C CYS A 10 3.26 1.14 -0.24
N HIS A 11 3.91 1.95 0.57
CA HIS A 11 4.93 2.88 0.14
C HIS A 11 6.29 2.19 0.14
N LEU A 12 6.98 2.19 -0.99
CA LEU A 12 8.37 1.76 -1.14
C LEU A 12 9.30 2.96 -1.27
N ASP A 13 10.39 2.93 -0.51
CA ASP A 13 11.42 3.95 -0.44
C ASP A 13 12.49 3.64 -1.48
N ASP A 14 12.29 4.20 -2.66
CA ASP A 14 13.26 4.17 -3.76
C ASP A 14 14.23 5.37 -3.69
N SER A 15 14.30 6.11 -2.56
CA SER A 15 15.14 7.30 -2.45
C SER A 15 16.63 6.93 -2.42
N PHE A 16 17.42 7.65 -3.23
CA PHE A 16 18.82 7.32 -3.48
C PHE A 16 19.77 7.62 -2.30
N ASP A 17 19.37 8.47 -1.33
CA ASP A 17 20.29 9.06 -0.33
C ASP A 17 20.09 8.55 1.11
N GLY A 18 19.27 7.51 1.29
CA GLY A 18 19.07 6.84 2.58
C GLY A 18 17.64 6.95 3.08
N SER A 19 17.14 5.84 3.64
CA SER A 19 15.74 5.66 4.04
C SER A 19 15.24 6.78 4.95
N VAL A 20 14.34 7.62 4.44
CA VAL A 20 13.64 8.65 5.24
C VAL A 20 12.70 7.97 6.26
N LEU A 21 12.32 6.71 6.03
CA LEU A 21 11.37 5.96 6.85
C LEU A 21 11.96 5.11 7.98
N GLY A 22 13.24 5.22 8.32
CA GLY A 22 13.82 4.51 9.47
C GLY A 22 14.00 2.98 9.32
N THR A 23 13.03 2.23 8.75
CA THR A 23 13.04 0.75 8.63
C THR A 23 12.83 0.28 7.19
N LYS A 24 13.80 -0.47 6.64
CA LYS A 24 13.84 -1.20 5.34
C LYS A 24 13.14 -0.56 4.12
N GLY A 25 12.84 0.73 4.14
CA GLY A 25 12.24 1.44 3.03
C GLY A 25 10.80 1.05 2.69
N ALA A 26 10.02 0.37 3.54
CA ALA A 26 8.61 0.06 3.21
C ALA A 26 7.66 0.49 4.34
N GLN A 27 6.48 0.98 3.99
CA GLN A 27 5.42 1.36 4.95
C GLN A 27 4.06 1.03 4.38
N LEU A 28 3.22 0.31 5.14
CA LEU A 28 1.83 0.07 4.77
C LEU A 28 0.94 1.19 5.33
N LEU A 29 -0.07 1.56 4.56
CA LEU A 29 -1.16 2.44 4.98
C LEU A 29 -2.48 1.73 4.70
N TRP A 30 -3.41 1.83 5.65
CA TRP A 30 -4.75 1.28 5.57
C TRP A 30 -5.77 2.41 5.44
N PHE A 31 -6.69 2.26 4.50
CA PHE A 31 -7.78 3.21 4.24
C PHE A 31 -9.12 2.52 4.42
N GLU A 32 -10.11 3.22 4.97
CA GLU A 32 -11.45 2.66 5.19
C GLU A 32 -12.09 2.14 3.89
N GLU A 33 -11.85 2.86 2.79
CA GLU A 33 -12.31 2.50 1.46
C GLU A 33 -11.36 3.03 0.38
N ARG A 34 -11.57 2.56 -0.85
CA ARG A 34 -10.80 2.97 -2.03
C ARG A 34 -10.82 4.48 -2.25
N ASP A 35 -11.96 5.14 -2.03
CA ASP A 35 -12.09 6.58 -2.26
C ASP A 35 -11.21 7.38 -1.28
N ALA A 36 -11.11 6.96 -0.02
CA ALA A 36 -10.21 7.56 0.96
C ALA A 36 -8.72 7.42 0.55
N LEU A 37 -8.33 6.29 -0.04
CA LEU A 37 -6.99 6.12 -0.62
C LEU A 37 -6.75 7.12 -1.77
N LEU A 38 -7.73 7.29 -2.66
CA LEU A 38 -7.62 8.24 -3.77
C LEU A 38 -7.56 9.70 -3.30
N GLU A 39 -8.25 10.05 -2.22
CA GLU A 39 -8.15 11.35 -1.59
C GLU A 39 -6.74 11.59 -1.02
N TYR A 40 -6.17 10.58 -0.33
CA TYR A 40 -4.79 10.63 0.15
C TYR A 40 -3.79 10.87 -0.99
N LEU A 41 -3.95 10.17 -2.13
CA LEU A 41 -3.08 10.35 -3.29
C LEU A 41 -3.16 11.75 -3.93
N GLN A 42 -4.27 12.48 -3.75
CA GLN A 42 -4.46 13.85 -4.24
C GLN A 42 -4.05 14.93 -3.23
N GLY A 43 -3.90 14.55 -1.97
CA GLY A 43 -3.56 15.42 -0.86
C GLY A 43 -2.17 15.10 -0.34
N ASP A 44 -2.15 14.38 0.77
CA ASP A 44 -0.98 14.11 1.61
C ASP A 44 0.17 13.45 0.85
N PHE A 45 -0.11 12.58 -0.13
CA PHE A 45 0.96 11.98 -0.93
C PHE A 45 1.72 13.02 -1.75
N ILE A 46 1.02 14.00 -2.32
CA ILE A 46 1.66 15.08 -3.08
C ILE A 46 2.47 15.97 -2.15
N ASP A 47 1.97 16.26 -0.95
CA ASP A 47 2.71 17.02 0.06
C ASP A 47 3.99 16.28 0.51
N LEU A 48 3.92 14.95 0.63
CA LEU A 48 5.10 14.11 0.88
C LEU A 48 6.10 14.20 -0.27
N LEU A 49 5.65 14.06 -1.53
CA LEU A 49 6.54 14.18 -2.69
C LEU A 49 7.14 15.58 -2.82
N ALA A 50 6.37 16.62 -2.48
CA ALA A 50 6.81 17.99 -2.49
C ALA A 50 7.96 18.23 -1.51
N ASP A 51 7.83 17.71 -0.30
CA ASP A 51 8.88 17.79 0.73
C ASP A 51 10.14 17.04 0.31
N VAL A 52 9.99 15.79 -0.16
CA VAL A 52 11.12 14.94 -0.59
C VAL A 52 11.83 15.52 -1.82
N GLY A 53 11.08 16.08 -2.77
CA GLY A 53 11.63 16.66 -3.99
C GLY A 53 12.05 18.12 -3.86
N GLU A 54 11.86 18.74 -2.68
CA GLU A 54 12.08 20.17 -2.43
C GLU A 54 11.34 21.07 -3.44
N LEU A 55 10.08 20.73 -3.75
CA LEU A 55 9.25 21.47 -4.71
C LEU A 55 8.84 22.85 -4.16
N ASP A 56 8.81 23.85 -5.04
CA ASP A 56 8.20 25.15 -4.74
C ASP A 56 6.67 25.14 -4.92
N GLU A 57 6.00 26.20 -4.47
CA GLU A 57 4.53 26.29 -4.49
C GLU A 57 3.93 26.14 -5.91
N ASP A 58 4.59 26.68 -6.93
CA ASP A 58 4.12 26.59 -8.32
C ASP A 58 4.25 25.14 -8.83
N GLN A 59 5.34 24.46 -8.47
CA GLN A 59 5.55 23.05 -8.78
C GLN A 59 4.55 22.13 -8.07
N VAL A 60 4.22 22.42 -6.80
CA VAL A 60 3.21 21.67 -6.04
C VAL A 60 1.84 21.80 -6.68
N GLU A 61 1.41 23.01 -7.04
CA GLU A 61 0.11 23.21 -7.69
C GLU A 61 0.05 22.47 -9.04
N ALA A 62 1.11 22.55 -9.85
CA ALA A 62 1.20 21.81 -11.10
C ALA A 62 1.16 20.28 -10.89
N ALA A 63 1.75 19.77 -9.80
CA ALA A 63 1.67 18.37 -9.44
C ALA A 63 0.24 17.97 -9.06
N ARG A 64 -0.46 18.78 -8.26
CA ARG A 64 -1.88 18.56 -7.88
C ARG A 64 -2.79 18.45 -9.10
N GLU A 65 -2.67 19.38 -10.04
CA GLU A 65 -3.44 19.32 -11.28
C GLU A 65 -3.17 18.04 -12.08
N ARG A 66 -1.89 17.62 -12.13
CA ARG A 66 -1.47 16.45 -12.89
C ARG A 66 -1.93 15.13 -12.27
N PHE A 67 -1.86 15.01 -10.94
CA PHE A 67 -2.37 13.86 -10.20
C PHE A 67 -3.89 13.74 -10.34
N ALA A 68 -4.62 14.84 -10.18
CA ALA A 68 -6.07 14.87 -10.35
C ALA A 68 -6.48 14.40 -11.76
N LEU A 69 -5.76 14.86 -12.80
CA LEU A 69 -6.01 14.46 -14.18
C LEU A 69 -5.76 12.96 -14.40
N VAL A 70 -4.69 12.41 -13.84
CA VAL A 70 -4.36 10.97 -13.93
C VAL A 70 -5.43 10.13 -13.25
N ILE A 71 -5.90 10.54 -12.07
CA ILE A 71 -6.96 9.82 -11.35
C ILE A 71 -8.29 9.87 -12.12
N GLU A 72 -8.67 11.03 -12.66
CA GLU A 72 -9.90 11.17 -13.45
C GLU A 72 -9.90 10.34 -14.74
N GLN A 73 -8.75 10.20 -15.39
CA GLN A 73 -8.61 9.52 -16.68
C GLN A 73 -8.32 8.02 -16.57
N SER A 74 -8.02 7.52 -15.37
CA SER A 74 -7.67 6.12 -15.19
C SER A 74 -8.91 5.25 -15.08
N PHE A 75 -8.95 4.17 -15.87
CA PHE A 75 -10.09 3.25 -15.94
C PHE A 75 -9.81 1.91 -15.24
N ASP A 76 -8.56 1.65 -14.88
CA ASP A 76 -8.15 0.48 -14.13
C ASP A 76 -7.03 0.83 -13.14
N GLU A 77 -6.93 0.00 -12.12
CA GLU A 77 -6.13 0.24 -10.93
C GLU A 77 -4.64 0.12 -11.18
N ARG A 78 -4.26 -0.84 -12.02
CA ARG A 78 -2.87 -1.03 -12.42
C ARG A 78 -2.37 0.14 -13.26
N GLY A 79 -3.16 0.60 -14.23
CA GLY A 79 -2.83 1.76 -15.05
C GLY A 79 -2.70 3.04 -14.23
N LEU A 80 -3.58 3.23 -13.23
CA LEU A 80 -3.48 4.35 -12.30
C LEU A 80 -2.19 4.28 -11.47
N MET A 81 -1.91 3.14 -10.86
CA MET A 81 -0.70 2.94 -10.06
C MET A 81 0.58 3.18 -10.87
N ASP A 82 0.67 2.63 -12.09
CA ASP A 82 1.81 2.83 -12.98
C ASP A 82 2.00 4.33 -13.31
N ALA A 83 0.91 5.04 -13.63
CA ALA A 83 0.97 6.47 -13.92
C ALA A 83 1.38 7.32 -12.70
N ILE A 84 0.89 6.99 -11.50
CA ILE A 84 1.29 7.68 -10.26
C ILE A 84 2.77 7.44 -9.97
N ASN A 85 3.24 6.20 -10.09
CA ASN A 85 4.66 5.87 -9.90
C ASN A 85 5.57 6.55 -10.92
N ASP A 86 5.12 6.73 -12.16
CA ASP A 86 5.85 7.50 -13.17
C ASP A 86 5.97 8.98 -12.77
N LEU A 87 4.93 9.57 -12.17
CA LEU A 87 4.97 10.96 -11.66
C LEU A 87 5.86 11.10 -10.43
N ALA A 88 5.86 10.10 -9.55
CA ALA A 88 6.63 10.09 -8.31
C ALA A 88 8.05 9.51 -8.46
N SER A 89 8.47 9.24 -9.70
CA SER A 89 9.72 8.55 -10.02
C SER A 89 10.94 9.22 -9.38
N GLY A 90 11.74 8.41 -8.68
CA GLY A 90 12.95 8.87 -7.99
C GLY A 90 12.70 9.58 -6.64
N LEU A 91 11.43 9.76 -6.25
CA LEU A 91 11.05 10.33 -4.95
C LEU A 91 10.44 9.26 -4.06
N ARG A 92 9.40 8.59 -4.55
CA ARG A 92 8.68 7.55 -3.81
C ARG A 92 7.96 6.62 -4.78
N ARG A 93 7.96 5.33 -4.47
CA ARG A 93 7.14 4.35 -5.18
C ARG A 93 6.01 3.87 -4.27
N ILE A 94 4.87 3.56 -4.86
CA ILE A 94 3.73 2.95 -4.20
C ILE A 94 3.34 1.64 -4.89
N VAL A 95 2.76 0.73 -4.11
CA VAL A 95 2.17 -0.53 -4.57
C VAL A 95 0.78 -0.64 -3.99
N TRP A 96 -0.20 -0.87 -4.86
CA TRP A 96 -1.56 -1.15 -4.45
C TRP A 96 -1.69 -2.61 -4.09
N MET A 97 -1.96 -2.87 -2.82
CA MET A 97 -2.14 -4.23 -2.31
C MET A 97 -3.60 -4.68 -2.40
N GLY A 98 -4.52 -3.74 -2.64
CA GLY A 98 -5.95 -4.01 -2.76
C GLY A 98 -6.67 -4.03 -1.41
N PRO A 99 -7.93 -4.49 -1.39
CA PRO A 99 -8.69 -4.66 -0.16
C PRO A 99 -8.14 -5.84 0.67
N LEU A 100 -8.38 -5.80 1.98
CA LEU A 100 -7.97 -6.85 2.91
C LEU A 100 -8.53 -8.22 2.55
N SER A 101 -9.74 -8.26 2.00
CA SER A 101 -10.37 -9.49 1.47
C SER A 101 -9.52 -10.15 0.38
N GLU A 102 -8.91 -9.37 -0.52
CA GLU A 102 -8.02 -9.93 -1.55
C GLU A 102 -6.73 -10.48 -0.93
N LEU A 103 -6.16 -9.79 0.06
CA LEU A 103 -4.98 -10.30 0.79
C LEU A 103 -5.30 -11.60 1.55
N ALA A 104 -6.53 -11.72 2.07
CA ALA A 104 -7.00 -12.89 2.81
C ALA A 104 -7.33 -14.11 1.92
N GLU A 105 -7.63 -13.91 0.64
CA GLU A 105 -8.24 -14.97 -0.20
C GLU A 105 -7.53 -15.23 -1.54
N VAL A 106 -6.92 -14.22 -2.14
CA VAL A 106 -6.38 -14.33 -3.51
C VAL A 106 -5.00 -14.99 -3.50
N GLN A 107 -4.78 -15.83 -4.51
CA GLN A 107 -3.52 -16.55 -4.75
C GLN A 107 -2.54 -15.65 -5.54
N ASP A 108 -2.12 -14.56 -4.91
CA ASP A 108 -0.99 -13.71 -5.32
C ASP A 108 0.25 -14.06 -4.46
N GLU A 109 1.45 -13.82 -4.99
CA GLU A 109 2.71 -14.06 -4.28
C GLU A 109 2.79 -13.29 -2.95
N PHE A 110 2.42 -12.01 -2.94
CA PHE A 110 2.42 -11.22 -1.71
C PHE A 110 1.33 -11.69 -0.75
N ALA A 111 0.09 -11.81 -1.22
CA ALA A 111 -1.03 -12.29 -0.40
C ALA A 111 -0.76 -13.68 0.21
N SER A 112 -0.19 -14.61 -0.56
CA SER A 112 0.16 -15.95 -0.07
C SER A 112 1.34 -15.92 0.91
N GLY A 113 2.32 -15.05 0.67
CA GLY A 113 3.43 -14.81 1.60
C GLY A 113 2.94 -14.28 2.95
N LEU A 114 2.04 -13.30 2.93
CA LEU A 114 1.41 -12.73 4.11
C LEU A 114 0.62 -13.79 4.90
N ARG A 115 -0.21 -14.60 4.23
CA ARG A 115 -0.97 -15.68 4.90
C ARG A 115 -0.06 -16.74 5.50
N ARG A 116 1.04 -17.08 4.82
CA ARG A 116 2.07 -17.98 5.37
C ARG A 116 2.70 -17.42 6.63
N TYR A 117 3.04 -16.13 6.62
CA TYR A 117 3.58 -15.47 7.79
C TYR A 117 2.54 -15.45 8.92
N PHE A 118 1.30 -15.05 8.63
CA PHE A 118 0.18 -15.08 9.56
C PHE A 118 0.01 -16.46 10.22
N TRP A 119 -0.21 -17.52 9.45
CA TRP A 119 -0.42 -18.87 9.99
C TRP A 119 0.79 -19.44 10.73
N SER A 120 2.01 -18.96 10.43
CA SER A 120 3.20 -19.36 11.20
C SER A 120 3.21 -18.80 12.64
N GLN A 121 2.50 -17.70 12.90
CA GLN A 121 2.34 -17.12 14.24
C GLN A 121 1.20 -17.79 15.03
N TYR A 122 0.20 -18.31 14.33
CA TYR A 122 -0.97 -18.99 14.91
C TYR A 122 -0.79 -20.51 14.82
N ASP A 123 -0.01 -21.03 15.75
CA ASP A 123 0.41 -22.45 15.89
C ASP A 123 -0.76 -23.45 15.68
N GLY A 124 -0.92 -23.94 14.44
CA GLY A 124 -1.61 -25.19 14.10
C GLY A 124 -3.14 -25.18 13.93
N ASP A 125 -3.79 -24.03 13.73
CA ASP A 125 -5.23 -24.01 13.42
C ASP A 125 -5.54 -24.31 11.94
N GLU A 126 -4.60 -24.11 11.02
CA GLU A 126 -4.73 -24.38 9.60
C GLU A 126 -3.60 -25.31 9.11
N ASP A 127 -3.98 -26.39 8.40
CA ASP A 127 -3.02 -27.37 7.85
C ASP A 127 -2.36 -26.84 6.55
N ASP A 128 -3.01 -25.88 5.88
CA ASP A 128 -2.49 -25.17 4.72
C ASP A 128 -1.85 -23.82 5.12
N PRO A 129 -0.51 -23.67 5.03
CA PRO A 129 0.13 -22.41 5.36
C PRO A 129 -0.28 -21.24 4.45
N GLU A 130 -0.92 -21.46 3.31
CA GLU A 130 -1.43 -20.40 2.43
C GLU A 130 -2.96 -20.31 2.45
N GLY A 131 -3.60 -21.05 3.36
CA GLY A 131 -5.04 -21.13 3.52
C GLY A 131 -5.67 -19.76 3.71
N TRP A 132 -6.91 -19.62 3.24
CA TRP A 132 -7.66 -18.37 3.36
C TRP A 132 -7.87 -17.99 4.83
N VAL A 133 -7.82 -16.70 5.11
CA VAL A 133 -8.02 -16.18 6.48
C VAL A 133 -9.51 -15.85 6.67
N PRO A 134 -10.21 -16.49 7.64
CA PRO A 134 -11.59 -16.17 7.95
C PRO A 134 -11.76 -14.69 8.32
N GLU A 135 -12.91 -14.11 7.96
CA GLU A 135 -13.23 -12.69 8.24
C GLU A 135 -13.01 -12.32 9.71
N GLU A 136 -13.31 -13.21 10.65
CA GLU A 136 -13.13 -12.97 12.08
C GLU A 136 -11.67 -12.71 12.49
N LEU A 137 -10.71 -13.10 11.64
CA LEU A 137 -9.27 -12.95 11.84
C LEU A 137 -8.65 -11.83 10.98
N TRP A 138 -9.45 -11.13 10.17
CA TRP A 138 -8.97 -10.03 9.33
C TRP A 138 -8.29 -8.88 10.10
N PRO A 139 -8.79 -8.44 11.28
CA PRO A 139 -8.09 -7.43 12.06
C PRO A 139 -6.65 -7.84 12.42
N GLN A 140 -6.45 -9.10 12.77
CA GLN A 140 -5.13 -9.65 13.09
C GLN A 140 -4.26 -9.77 11.84
N LEU A 141 -4.85 -10.13 10.70
CA LEU A 141 -4.13 -10.15 9.41
C LEU A 141 -3.60 -8.76 9.05
N ALA A 142 -4.40 -7.71 9.24
CA ALA A 142 -4.00 -6.33 8.98
C ALA A 142 -2.86 -5.87 9.90
N GLU A 143 -2.91 -6.22 11.20
CA GLU A 143 -1.84 -5.94 12.17
C GLU A 143 -0.52 -6.64 11.78
N VAL A 144 -0.60 -7.89 11.33
CA VAL A 144 0.55 -8.71 10.96
C VAL A 144 1.17 -8.29 9.62
N ALA A 145 0.42 -7.62 8.75
CA ALA A 145 0.93 -7.18 7.45
C ALA A 145 2.06 -6.15 7.55
N ASP A 146 2.00 -5.25 8.53
CA ASP A 146 3.08 -4.31 8.81
C ASP A 146 4.35 -5.05 9.25
N GLU A 147 4.21 -6.01 10.17
CA GLU A 147 5.33 -6.83 10.64
C GLU A 147 5.93 -7.66 9.50
N PHE A 148 5.09 -8.23 8.64
CA PHE A 148 5.53 -8.98 7.47
C PHE A 148 6.37 -8.12 6.51
N LEU A 149 6.01 -6.84 6.34
CA LEU A 149 6.78 -5.90 5.51
C LEU A 149 8.11 -5.49 6.16
N GLU A 150 8.18 -5.43 7.48
CA GLU A 150 9.43 -5.14 8.20
C GLU A 150 10.39 -6.34 8.22
N GLU A 151 9.87 -7.54 8.49
CA GLU A 151 10.65 -8.77 8.61
C GLU A 151 11.02 -9.37 7.25
N GLY A 152 10.14 -9.25 6.26
CA GLY A 152 10.24 -9.92 4.97
C GLY A 152 11.44 -9.52 4.10
N GLU A 153 11.83 -10.46 3.25
CA GLU A 153 12.53 -10.23 1.97
C GLU A 153 11.51 -10.55 0.87
N PHE A 154 10.74 -9.56 0.45
CA PHE A 154 9.81 -9.65 -0.69
C PHE A 154 10.36 -8.86 -1.88
#